data_AF-A0A952J2F4-F1
#
_entry.id   AF-A0A952J2F4-F1
#
_cell.length_a   1.000
_cell.length_b   1.000
_cell.length_c   1.000
_cell.angle_alpha   90.00
_cell.angle_beta   90.00
_cell.angle_gamma   90.00
#
_symmetry.space_group_name_H-M   'P 1'
#
loop_
_entity.id
_entity.type
_entity.pdbx_description
1 polymer ?
#
loop_
_entity_poly.entity_id
_entity_poly.type
_entity_poly.pdbx_seq_one_letter_code
_entity_poly.pdbx_strand_id
1 'polypeptide(L)'
;MINFVSLGQSCQTTHQISYFADHNPQSAALVKSPFDWLICPVESTTEWLKQGLRTFSIDEIVEHRGHAYWPRFNLWFWHGFFDRSADTPVLKIAEFAEPELSKHDYLRNKFLALDLSKTHFILSNTQNNLNTEVFEENERSSYWFDEENIDNLQLTLNHFYSDSVSLQVVTRPDRSSSNLIQRENVHTLPIDQSNWKGDKLAWGNLLQGLASGVSRPPLVGK
;
A
#
# COMPACT_ATOMS: atom_id res chain seq x y z
N MET A 1 6.76 -9.91 -18.22
CA MET A 1 5.89 -9.88 -17.04
C MET A 1 6.42 -8.82 -16.09
N ILE A 2 5.56 -7.92 -15.66
CA ILE A 2 5.84 -6.84 -14.71
C ILE A 2 5.35 -7.24 -13.32
N ASN A 3 6.12 -6.92 -12.31
CA ASN A 3 5.79 -7.12 -10.91
C ASN A 3 5.18 -5.85 -10.34
N PHE A 4 4.07 -6.00 -9.62
CA PHE A 4 3.46 -4.94 -8.85
C PHE A 4 3.57 -5.25 -7.36
N VAL A 5 3.99 -4.25 -6.59
CA VAL A 5 4.19 -4.33 -5.14
C VAL A 5 3.43 -3.19 -4.49
N SER A 6 2.52 -3.49 -3.55
CA SER A 6 1.86 -2.45 -2.73
C SER A 6 2.84 -1.93 -1.66
N LEU A 7 2.80 -0.63 -1.38
CA LEU A 7 3.60 0.00 -0.31
C LEU A 7 2.84 0.31 0.99
N GLY A 8 1.60 -0.16 1.10
CA GLY A 8 0.82 0.01 2.32
C GLY A 8 0.35 1.45 2.48
N GLN A 9 -0.95 1.58 2.74
CA GLN A 9 -1.73 2.79 3.00
C GLN A 9 -3.19 2.38 3.11
N SER A 10 -3.56 1.33 2.37
CA SER A 10 -4.85 0.67 2.44
C SER A 10 -4.77 -0.74 1.83
N CYS A 11 -5.71 -1.62 2.18
CA CYS A 11 -5.79 -2.97 1.60
C CYS A 11 -6.29 -2.97 0.14
N GLN A 12 -6.84 -1.84 -0.33
CA GLN A 12 -7.39 -1.68 -1.68
C GLN A 12 -6.35 -1.95 -2.77
N THR A 13 -5.12 -1.45 -2.61
CA THR A 13 -4.06 -1.56 -3.62
C THR A 13 -3.72 -3.01 -3.92
N THR A 14 -3.43 -3.81 -2.88
CA THR A 14 -3.13 -5.23 -3.03
C THR A 14 -4.32 -6.00 -3.61
N HIS A 15 -5.56 -5.67 -3.19
CA HIS A 15 -6.76 -6.27 -3.76
C HIS A 15 -6.90 -6.03 -5.27
N GLN A 16 -6.69 -4.78 -5.71
CA GLN A 16 -6.80 -4.41 -7.11
C GLN A 16 -5.67 -5.00 -7.97
N ILE A 17 -4.44 -5.00 -7.46
CA ILE A 17 -3.31 -5.66 -8.14
C ILE A 17 -3.55 -7.16 -8.27
N SER A 18 -4.01 -7.83 -7.21
CA SER A 18 -4.33 -9.27 -7.24
C SER A 18 -5.38 -9.56 -8.31
N TYR A 19 -6.49 -8.81 -8.29
CA TYR A 19 -7.56 -8.99 -9.26
C TYR A 19 -7.05 -8.80 -10.70
N PHE A 20 -6.26 -7.76 -10.95
CA PHE A 20 -5.69 -7.51 -12.28
C PHE A 20 -4.73 -8.62 -12.73
N ALA A 21 -3.82 -9.06 -11.85
CA ALA A 21 -2.85 -10.11 -12.16
C ALA A 21 -3.53 -11.47 -12.44
N ASP A 22 -4.59 -11.80 -11.69
CA ASP A 22 -5.36 -13.04 -11.89
C ASP A 22 -6.02 -13.08 -13.29
N HIS A 23 -6.41 -11.93 -13.83
CA HIS A 23 -7.02 -11.81 -15.16
C HIS A 23 -6.00 -11.55 -16.27
N ASN A 24 -4.76 -11.19 -15.93
CA ASN A 24 -3.69 -10.86 -16.88
C ASN A 24 -2.35 -11.53 -16.53
N PRO A 25 -2.32 -12.86 -16.28
CA PRO A 25 -1.16 -13.54 -15.67
C PRO A 25 0.09 -13.57 -16.58
N GLN A 26 -0.05 -13.29 -17.87
CA GLN A 26 1.09 -13.21 -18.80
C GLN A 26 1.77 -11.83 -18.77
N SER A 27 1.04 -10.80 -18.37
CA SER A 27 1.48 -9.41 -18.39
C SER A 27 1.99 -8.95 -17.04
N ALA A 28 1.32 -9.37 -15.95
CA ALA A 28 1.58 -8.86 -14.62
C ALA A 28 1.50 -9.93 -13.52
N ALA A 29 2.22 -9.69 -12.43
CA ALA A 29 2.15 -10.46 -11.21
C ALA A 29 2.06 -9.55 -9.98
N LEU A 30 1.26 -9.96 -9.00
CA LEU A 30 1.35 -9.43 -7.63
C LEU A 30 2.56 -10.08 -6.95
N VAL A 31 3.53 -9.26 -6.53
CA VAL A 31 4.55 -9.74 -5.59
C VAL A 31 4.12 -9.36 -4.18
N LYS A 32 3.79 -10.38 -3.39
CA LYS A 32 3.35 -10.17 -2.01
C LYS A 32 4.47 -9.52 -1.18
N SER A 33 4.10 -8.56 -0.35
CA SER A 33 5.02 -7.72 0.42
C SER A 33 4.61 -7.60 1.89
N PRO A 34 5.50 -7.12 2.79
CA PRO A 34 5.16 -6.84 4.19
C PRO A 34 4.00 -5.86 4.35
N PHE A 35 3.70 -5.06 3.32
CA PHE A 35 2.72 -4.00 3.36
C PHE A 35 1.29 -4.44 3.01
N ASP A 36 1.11 -5.63 2.42
CA ASP A 36 -0.17 -6.07 1.80
C ASP A 36 -1.37 -6.16 2.75
N TRP A 37 -1.12 -6.12 4.06
CA TRP A 37 -2.13 -6.24 5.11
C TRP A 37 -1.97 -5.17 6.18
N LEU A 38 -1.16 -4.16 5.87
CA LEU A 38 -0.88 -3.06 6.74
C LEU A 38 -1.53 -1.79 6.22
N ILE A 39 -2.03 -0.99 7.16
CA ILE A 39 -2.33 0.41 6.89
C ILE A 39 -1.11 1.17 7.38
N CYS A 40 -0.42 1.80 6.44
CA CYS A 40 0.82 2.53 6.67
C CYS A 40 0.66 3.94 6.09
N PRO A 41 0.61 5.00 6.89
CA PRO A 41 0.85 6.35 6.40
C PRO A 41 2.18 6.43 5.64
N VAL A 42 2.28 7.32 4.65
CA VAL A 42 3.50 7.46 3.82
C VAL A 42 4.75 7.69 4.66
N GLU A 43 4.65 8.55 5.68
CA GLU A 43 5.74 8.84 6.60
C GLU A 43 6.16 7.59 7.40
N SER A 44 5.19 6.80 7.83
CA SER A 44 5.42 5.51 8.51
C SER A 44 6.16 4.52 7.62
N THR A 45 5.71 4.33 6.38
CA THR A 45 6.39 3.49 5.39
C THR A 45 7.82 3.96 5.17
N THR A 46 8.01 5.28 5.07
CA THR A 46 9.32 5.90 4.87
C THR A 46 10.26 5.62 6.05
N GLU A 47 9.83 5.89 7.29
CA GLU A 47 10.66 5.64 8.47
C GLU A 47 10.98 4.14 8.63
N TRP A 48 10.01 3.28 8.36
CA TRP A 48 10.23 1.84 8.48
C TRP A 48 11.25 1.30 7.46
N LEU A 49 11.22 1.81 6.22
CA LEU A 49 12.24 1.52 5.21
C LEU A 49 13.63 2.03 5.63
N LYS A 50 13.73 3.24 6.20
CA LYS A 50 15.01 3.79 6.72
C LYS A 50 15.63 2.88 7.79
N GLN A 51 14.81 2.19 8.57
CA GLN A 51 15.24 1.23 9.59
C GLN A 51 15.46 -0.21 9.04
N GLY A 52 15.53 -0.39 7.72
CA GLY A 52 15.84 -1.70 7.12
C GLY A 52 14.68 -2.70 7.14
N LEU A 53 13.43 -2.19 7.18
CA LEU A 53 12.21 -2.99 7.39
C LEU A 53 12.35 -3.90 8.59
N ARG A 54 12.75 -3.34 9.73
CA ARG A 54 12.90 -4.08 10.97
C ARG A 54 11.64 -4.87 11.29
N THR A 55 11.80 -6.11 11.76
CA THR A 55 10.69 -6.94 12.23
C THR A 55 10.20 -6.47 13.61
N PHE A 56 8.90 -6.59 13.88
CA PHE A 56 8.31 -6.25 15.17
C PHE A 56 8.62 -7.30 16.23
N SER A 57 8.67 -6.86 17.49
CA SER A 57 8.54 -7.76 18.63
C SER A 57 7.11 -7.69 19.17
N ILE A 58 6.61 -8.79 19.73
CA ILE A 58 5.19 -8.88 20.14
C ILE A 58 4.83 -7.92 21.26
N ASP A 59 5.78 -7.59 22.14
CA ASP A 59 5.62 -6.60 23.21
C ASP A 59 5.49 -5.16 22.69
N GLU A 60 5.83 -4.92 21.43
CA GLU A 60 5.59 -3.64 20.77
C GLU A 60 4.19 -3.53 20.15
N ILE A 61 3.46 -4.64 20.04
CA ILE A 61 2.14 -4.67 19.42
C ILE A 61 1.08 -4.48 20.50
N VAL A 62 0.26 -3.45 20.33
CA VAL A 62 -0.82 -3.10 21.24
C VAL A 62 -2.16 -3.18 20.54
N GLU A 63 -3.23 -3.35 21.30
CA GLU A 63 -4.57 -3.11 20.79
C GLU A 63 -4.83 -1.61 20.70
N HIS A 64 -5.30 -1.16 19.54
CA HIS A 64 -5.74 0.22 19.33
C HIS A 64 -6.95 0.23 18.38
N ARG A 65 -8.05 0.86 18.81
CA ARG A 65 -9.32 0.93 18.06
C ARG A 65 -9.81 -0.45 17.58
N GLY A 66 -9.65 -1.49 18.41
CA GLY A 66 -10.07 -2.86 18.09
C GLY A 66 -9.16 -3.60 17.09
N HIS A 67 -7.99 -3.06 16.76
CA HIS A 67 -7.01 -3.67 15.87
C HIS A 67 -5.64 -3.79 16.54
N ALA A 68 -4.82 -4.73 16.05
CA ALA A 68 -3.41 -4.77 16.40
C ALA A 68 -2.68 -3.59 15.74
N TYR A 69 -1.89 -2.87 16.53
CA TYR A 69 -1.21 -1.65 16.14
C TYR A 69 0.23 -1.66 16.63
N TRP A 70 1.15 -1.16 15.81
CA TRP A 70 2.56 -1.02 16.14
C TRP A 70 2.91 0.47 16.29
N PRO A 71 2.97 0.99 17.53
CA PRO A 71 3.18 2.42 17.77
C PRO A 71 4.52 2.93 17.25
N ARG A 72 5.57 2.11 17.27
CA ARG A 72 6.93 2.53 16.86
C ARG A 72 6.95 3.13 15.45
N PHE A 73 6.20 2.54 14.53
CA PHE A 73 6.14 2.98 13.14
C PHE A 73 4.76 3.49 12.76
N ASN A 74 3.82 3.61 13.69
CA ASN A 74 2.44 4.01 13.40
C ASN A 74 1.80 3.14 12.29
N LEU A 75 1.78 1.82 12.50
CA LEU A 75 1.29 0.83 11.53
C LEU A 75 0.14 0.00 12.12
N TRP A 76 -0.89 -0.27 11.33
CA TRP A 76 -2.00 -1.14 11.75
C TRP A 76 -1.99 -2.46 11.02
N PHE A 77 -2.12 -3.56 11.75
CA PHE A 77 -2.35 -4.90 11.21
C PHE A 77 -3.85 -5.13 11.02
N TRP A 78 -4.45 -4.42 10.07
CA TRP A 78 -5.91 -4.31 9.91
C TRP A 78 -6.65 -5.65 9.84
N HIS A 79 -5.97 -6.66 9.27
CA HIS A 79 -6.51 -8.01 9.09
C HIS A 79 -5.73 -9.09 9.84
N GLY A 80 -4.62 -8.73 10.48
CA GLY A 80 -3.76 -9.64 11.22
C GLY A 80 -4.21 -9.81 12.67
N PHE A 81 -3.73 -10.87 13.32
CA PHE A 81 -4.01 -11.17 14.73
C PHE A 81 -5.48 -11.48 15.09
N PHE A 82 -6.34 -11.71 14.10
CA PHE A 82 -7.73 -12.10 14.35
C PHE A 82 -7.92 -13.62 14.26
N ASP A 83 -8.56 -14.18 15.27
CA ASP A 83 -9.21 -15.48 15.17
C ASP A 83 -10.49 -15.34 14.35
N ARG A 84 -10.58 -16.11 13.28
CA ARG A 84 -11.72 -16.11 12.34
C ARG A 84 -12.49 -17.42 12.34
N SER A 85 -12.27 -18.30 13.33
CA SER A 85 -13.04 -19.54 13.45
C SER A 85 -14.47 -19.30 13.93
N ALA A 86 -14.75 -18.14 14.52
CA ALA A 86 -16.08 -17.70 14.95
C ALA A 86 -16.75 -16.79 13.91
N ASP A 87 -18.08 -16.64 14.00
CA ASP A 87 -18.85 -15.76 13.11
C ASP A 87 -18.41 -14.29 13.18
N THR A 88 -17.90 -13.85 14.33
CA THR A 88 -17.31 -12.53 14.53
C THR A 88 -15.81 -12.68 14.79
N PRO A 89 -14.94 -12.02 14.01
CA PRO A 89 -13.50 -12.05 14.25
C PRO A 89 -13.15 -11.53 15.65
N VAL A 90 -12.28 -12.25 16.36
CA VAL A 90 -11.80 -11.86 17.70
C VAL A 90 -10.32 -11.52 17.64
N LEU A 91 -9.95 -10.33 18.11
CA LEU A 91 -8.54 -9.93 18.17
C LEU A 91 -7.80 -10.73 19.26
N LYS A 92 -6.72 -11.40 18.90
CA LYS A 92 -5.92 -12.26 19.78
C LYS A 92 -4.42 -12.10 19.51
N ILE A 93 -3.87 -10.96 19.93
CA ILE A 93 -2.47 -10.57 19.65
C ILE A 93 -1.46 -11.65 20.08
N ALA A 94 -1.56 -12.13 21.31
CA ALA A 94 -0.61 -13.13 21.84
C ALA A 94 -0.70 -14.49 21.13
N GLU A 95 -1.91 -14.97 20.83
CA GLU A 95 -2.11 -16.28 20.19
C GLU A 95 -1.64 -16.30 18.73
N PHE A 96 -1.71 -15.17 18.04
CA PHE A 96 -1.33 -15.03 16.64
C PHE A 96 0.06 -14.41 16.41
N ALA A 97 0.83 -14.18 17.49
CA ALA A 97 2.17 -13.60 17.43
C ALA A 97 3.10 -14.36 16.48
N GLU A 98 3.30 -15.66 16.71
CA GLU A 98 4.20 -16.50 15.91
C GLU A 98 3.78 -16.61 14.43
N PRO A 99 2.50 -16.88 14.10
CA PRO A 99 2.04 -16.86 12.71
C PRO A 99 2.26 -15.53 11.99
N GLU A 100 1.92 -14.39 12.61
CA GLU A 100 2.08 -13.08 11.97
C GLU A 100 3.55 -12.68 11.84
N LEU A 101 4.39 -13.02 12.82
CA LEU A 101 5.83 -12.82 12.76
C LEU A 101 6.46 -13.63 11.62
N SER A 102 6.13 -14.92 11.53
CA SER A 102 6.61 -15.81 10.48
C SER A 102 6.19 -15.35 9.08
N LYS A 103 4.93 -14.91 8.95
CA LYS A 103 4.39 -14.34 7.71
C LYS A 103 5.11 -13.04 7.35
N HIS A 104 5.34 -12.17 8.34
CA HIS A 104 6.06 -10.91 8.14
C HIS A 104 7.48 -11.15 7.61
N ASP A 105 8.25 -12.02 8.25
CA ASP A 105 9.62 -12.34 7.84
C ASP A 105 9.68 -12.96 6.45
N TYR A 106 8.75 -13.86 6.13
CA TYR A 106 8.62 -14.42 4.80
C TYR A 106 8.38 -13.34 3.72
N LEU A 107 7.44 -12.44 3.97
CA LEU A 107 7.11 -11.36 3.04
C LEU A 107 8.26 -10.34 2.93
N ARG A 108 8.96 -10.08 4.03
CA ARG A 108 10.14 -9.21 4.07
C ARG A 108 11.26 -9.77 3.21
N ASN A 109 11.57 -11.06 3.35
CA ASN A 109 12.59 -11.71 2.54
C ASN A 109 12.26 -11.70 1.05
N LYS A 110 10.97 -11.84 0.69
CA LYS A 110 10.51 -11.68 -0.70
C LYS A 110 10.71 -10.27 -1.23
N PHE A 111 10.36 -9.25 -0.42
CA PHE A 111 10.54 -7.86 -0.78
C PHE A 111 12.02 -7.51 -1.00
N LEU A 112 12.90 -7.98 -0.12
CA LEU A 112 14.36 -7.78 -0.25
C LEU A 112 14.97 -8.42 -1.51
N ALA A 113 14.31 -9.41 -2.10
CA ALA A 113 14.82 -10.17 -3.25
C ALA A 113 14.19 -9.76 -4.60
N LEU A 114 13.55 -8.59 -4.67
CA LEU A 114 12.87 -8.10 -5.87
C LEU A 114 13.85 -7.81 -7.03
N ASP A 115 13.45 -8.17 -8.25
CA ASP A 115 14.06 -7.68 -9.49
C ASP A 115 13.48 -6.30 -9.83
N LEU A 116 14.21 -5.25 -9.50
CA LEU A 116 13.75 -3.86 -9.63
C LEU A 116 13.53 -3.44 -11.09
N SER A 117 14.24 -4.05 -12.04
CA SER A 117 14.11 -3.74 -13.47
C SER A 117 12.72 -4.07 -14.05
N LYS A 118 11.94 -4.89 -13.32
CA LYS A 118 10.59 -5.31 -13.70
C LYS A 118 9.55 -4.96 -12.64
N THR A 119 9.90 -4.16 -11.62
CA THR A 119 9.02 -3.93 -10.48
C THR A 119 8.53 -2.49 -10.42
N HIS A 120 7.21 -2.33 -10.36
CA HIS A 120 6.55 -1.08 -9.98
C HIS A 120 6.03 -1.19 -8.56
N PHE A 121 6.43 -0.23 -7.73
CA PHE A 121 5.87 -0.03 -6.41
C PHE A 121 4.66 0.88 -6.53
N ILE A 122 3.53 0.46 -5.96
CA ILE A 122 2.26 1.17 -6.04
C ILE A 122 1.91 1.67 -4.64
N LEU A 123 1.81 2.99 -4.49
CA LEU A 123 1.28 3.64 -3.30
C LEU A 123 -0.09 4.24 -3.65
N SER A 124 -1.11 4.02 -2.81
CA SER A 124 -2.43 4.58 -3.08
C SER A 124 -3.20 5.01 -1.84
N ASN A 125 -3.84 6.17 -1.93
CA ASN A 125 -4.81 6.68 -0.96
C ASN A 125 -6.23 6.77 -1.53
N THR A 126 -6.61 5.94 -2.51
CA THR A 126 -7.93 6.05 -3.17
C THR A 126 -9.11 5.40 -2.42
N GLN A 127 -8.86 4.60 -1.37
CA GLN A 127 -9.91 3.90 -0.60
C GLN A 127 -10.90 4.89 0.05
N ASN A 128 -12.17 4.87 -0.36
CA ASN A 128 -13.13 5.92 0.01
C ASN A 128 -13.32 6.09 1.52
N ASN A 129 -13.38 5.00 2.28
CA ASN A 129 -13.61 5.03 3.73
C ASN A 129 -12.35 5.23 4.59
N LEU A 130 -11.22 5.67 4.02
CA LEU A 130 -10.01 5.97 4.81
C LEU A 130 -10.29 6.98 5.93
N ASN A 131 -11.07 8.02 5.67
CA ASN A 131 -11.34 9.09 6.64
C ASN A 131 -12.59 8.86 7.51
N THR A 132 -13.12 7.65 7.51
CA THR A 132 -14.33 7.28 8.28
C THR A 132 -14.15 5.97 9.04
N GLU A 133 -13.41 5.01 8.49
CA GLU A 133 -13.20 3.70 9.10
C GLU A 133 -11.75 3.49 9.57
N VAL A 134 -10.77 4.18 8.99
CA VAL A 134 -9.34 3.94 9.27
C VAL A 134 -8.74 5.07 10.09
N PHE A 135 -8.90 6.30 9.61
CA PHE A 135 -8.37 7.53 10.17
C PHE A 135 -9.52 8.42 10.65
N GLU A 136 -9.31 9.10 11.76
CA GLU A 136 -10.19 10.14 12.29
C GLU A 136 -10.08 11.43 11.46
N GLU A 137 -11.03 12.34 11.64
CA GLU A 137 -11.12 13.59 10.86
C GLU A 137 -9.87 14.49 11.01
N ASN A 138 -9.25 14.48 12.19
CA ASN A 138 -8.01 15.21 12.50
C ASN A 138 -6.74 14.49 12.00
N GLU A 139 -6.84 13.29 11.45
CA GLU A 139 -5.72 12.47 10.98
C GLU A 139 -5.53 12.57 9.45
N ARG A 140 -6.05 13.65 8.82
CA ARG A 140 -5.96 13.86 7.36
C ARG A 140 -4.54 13.76 6.81
N SER A 141 -3.54 14.23 7.55
CA SER A 141 -2.14 14.13 7.14
C SER A 141 -1.68 12.68 6.92
N SER A 142 -2.28 11.71 7.62
CA SER A 142 -1.93 10.29 7.52
C SER A 142 -2.27 9.65 6.17
N TYR A 143 -3.16 10.28 5.39
CA TYR A 143 -3.56 9.79 4.07
C TYR A 143 -3.50 10.86 2.98
N TRP A 144 -3.00 12.06 3.27
CA TRP A 144 -2.81 13.13 2.30
C TRP A 144 -1.44 13.01 1.62
N PHE A 145 -1.40 13.09 0.30
CA PHE A 145 -0.15 13.06 -0.46
C PHE A 145 0.25 14.45 -0.93
N ASP A 146 1.51 14.80 -0.74
CA ASP A 146 2.12 16.01 -1.28
C ASP A 146 3.46 15.70 -1.91
N GLU A 147 4.08 16.72 -2.49
CA GLU A 147 5.37 16.58 -3.15
C GLU A 147 6.46 16.05 -2.20
N GLU A 148 6.51 16.60 -0.99
CA GLU A 148 7.58 16.36 -0.02
C GLU A 148 7.53 14.92 0.49
N ASN A 149 6.37 14.44 0.91
CA ASN A 149 6.26 13.09 1.45
C ASN A 149 6.47 12.00 0.39
N ILE A 150 6.03 12.23 -0.85
CA ILE A 150 6.28 11.33 -1.97
C ILE A 150 7.76 11.35 -2.39
N ASP A 151 8.41 12.51 -2.43
CA ASP A 151 9.83 12.62 -2.76
C ASP A 151 10.70 11.94 -1.70
N ASN A 152 10.39 12.13 -0.42
CA ASN A 152 11.08 11.47 0.68
C ASN A 152 10.92 9.94 0.62
N LEU A 153 9.73 9.43 0.29
CA LEU A 153 9.52 8.00 0.08
C LEU A 153 10.32 7.47 -1.13
N GLN A 154 10.28 8.17 -2.27
CA GLN A 154 11.04 7.78 -3.46
C GLN A 154 12.54 7.73 -3.19
N LEU A 155 13.09 8.77 -2.53
CA LEU A 155 14.50 8.81 -2.14
C LEU A 155 14.86 7.68 -1.19
N THR A 156 13.98 7.38 -0.23
CA THR A 156 14.18 6.31 0.74
C THR A 156 14.15 4.93 0.08
N LEU A 157 13.23 4.68 -0.85
CA LEU A 157 13.20 3.44 -1.64
C LEU A 157 14.48 3.29 -2.47
N ASN A 158 14.91 4.37 -3.14
CA ASN A 158 16.14 4.35 -3.92
C ASN A 158 17.36 4.02 -3.04
N HIS A 159 17.44 4.61 -1.85
CA HIS A 159 18.51 4.34 -0.90
C HIS A 159 18.45 2.89 -0.37
N PHE A 160 17.27 2.44 0.03
CA PHE A 160 17.04 1.10 0.59
C PHE A 160 17.49 0.00 -0.37
N TYR A 161 17.22 0.16 -1.66
CA TYR A 161 17.64 -0.78 -2.70
C TYR A 161 19.00 -0.48 -3.32
N SER A 162 19.58 0.69 -3.04
CA SER A 162 20.78 1.20 -3.71
C SER A 162 20.65 1.24 -5.25
N ASP A 163 19.44 1.52 -5.76
CA ASP A 163 19.11 1.57 -7.19
C ASP A 163 17.92 2.51 -7.45
N SER A 164 17.65 2.84 -8.71
CA SER A 164 16.45 3.58 -9.10
C SER A 164 15.21 2.70 -9.02
N VAL A 165 14.28 3.08 -8.15
CA VAL A 165 13.02 2.38 -7.94
C VAL A 165 11.89 3.06 -8.70
N SER A 166 11.05 2.29 -9.40
CA SER A 166 9.84 2.82 -10.04
C SER A 166 8.66 2.90 -9.06
N LEU A 167 8.44 4.09 -8.48
CA LEU A 167 7.26 4.39 -7.66
C LEU A 167 6.15 4.97 -8.52
N GLN A 168 4.96 4.38 -8.46
CA GLN A 168 3.73 4.87 -9.04
C GLN A 168 2.77 5.26 -7.91
N VAL A 169 2.30 6.50 -7.93
CA VAL A 169 1.38 7.03 -6.93
C VAL A 169 -0.01 7.10 -7.54
N VAL A 170 -0.99 6.51 -6.86
CA VAL A 170 -2.39 6.51 -7.28
C VAL A 170 -3.20 7.29 -6.26
N THR A 171 -3.86 8.35 -6.69
CA THR A 171 -4.52 9.28 -5.77
C THR A 171 -5.84 9.82 -6.29
N ARG A 172 -6.46 10.70 -5.51
CA ARG A 172 -7.64 11.47 -5.87
C ARG A 172 -7.33 12.97 -5.76
N PRO A 173 -8.02 13.84 -6.51
CA PRO A 173 -7.78 15.29 -6.44
C PRO A 173 -8.05 15.89 -5.06
N ASP A 174 -8.93 15.26 -4.27
CA ASP A 174 -9.29 15.68 -2.93
C ASP A 174 -8.45 15.01 -1.82
N ARG A 175 -7.37 14.30 -2.21
CA ARG A 175 -6.43 13.63 -1.30
C ARG A 175 -4.97 13.89 -1.64
N SER A 176 -4.71 14.84 -2.52
CA SER A 176 -3.37 15.20 -2.95
C SER A 176 -3.25 16.69 -3.21
N SER A 177 -2.02 17.21 -3.11
CA SER A 177 -1.72 18.57 -3.54
C SER A 177 -1.92 18.71 -5.06
N SER A 178 -2.30 19.92 -5.51
CA SER A 178 -2.51 20.23 -6.92
C SER A 178 -1.24 20.13 -7.78
N ASN A 179 -0.08 20.27 -7.16
CA ASN A 179 1.21 20.18 -7.81
C ASN A 179 1.63 18.71 -7.98
N LEU A 180 1.40 17.87 -6.98
CA LEU A 180 1.73 16.45 -7.03
C LEU A 180 1.03 15.77 -8.21
N ILE A 181 -0.27 16.04 -8.43
CA ILE A 181 -1.05 15.42 -9.52
C ILE A 181 -0.52 15.72 -10.92
N GLN A 182 0.34 16.73 -11.09
CA GLN A 182 0.93 17.05 -12.39
C GLN A 182 2.12 16.14 -12.74
N ARG A 183 2.71 15.45 -11.75
CA ARG A 183 3.88 14.58 -11.95
C ARG A 183 3.55 13.38 -12.85
N GLU A 184 4.56 12.91 -13.58
CA GLU A 184 4.40 11.84 -14.57
C GLU A 184 4.05 10.48 -13.95
N ASN A 185 4.59 10.19 -12.76
CA ASN A 185 4.37 8.96 -12.02
C ASN A 185 3.16 9.02 -11.06
N VAL A 186 2.36 10.09 -11.14
CA VAL A 186 1.15 10.27 -10.34
C VAL A 186 -0.07 10.10 -11.23
N HIS A 187 -0.95 9.20 -10.80
CA HIS A 187 -2.16 8.79 -11.50
C HIS A 187 -3.36 9.15 -10.66
N THR A 188 -4.35 9.81 -11.27
CA THR A 188 -5.57 10.20 -10.57
C THR A 188 -6.70 9.26 -10.97
N LEU A 189 -7.36 8.66 -9.99
CA LEU A 189 -8.60 7.91 -10.20
C LEU A 189 -9.81 8.72 -9.73
N PRO A 190 -10.97 8.58 -10.40
CA PRO A 190 -12.20 9.20 -9.93
C PRO A 190 -12.65 8.58 -8.60
N ILE A 191 -13.46 9.31 -7.85
CA ILE A 191 -14.16 8.76 -6.69
C ILE A 191 -15.19 7.74 -7.21
N ASP A 192 -15.09 6.50 -6.72
CA ASP A 192 -16.07 5.45 -7.01
C ASP A 192 -17.09 5.27 -5.87
N GLN A 193 -18.04 4.34 -6.01
CA GLN A 193 -19.13 4.11 -5.03
C GLN A 193 -18.84 2.96 -4.05
N SER A 194 -17.71 2.29 -4.16
CA SER A 194 -17.31 1.23 -3.24
C SER A 194 -16.69 1.81 -1.97
N ASN A 195 -16.75 1.09 -0.85
CA ASN A 195 -16.10 1.54 0.39
C ASN A 195 -14.57 1.43 0.27
N TRP A 196 -14.09 0.21 0.06
CA TRP A 196 -12.65 -0.08 0.01
C TRP A 196 -12.22 -0.86 -1.23
N LYS A 197 -13.13 -1.47 -1.98
CA LYS A 197 -12.75 -2.36 -3.09
C LYS A 197 -12.09 -1.59 -4.23
N GLY A 198 -12.59 -0.41 -4.57
CA GLY A 198 -12.18 0.41 -5.70
C GLY A 198 -12.87 0.05 -7.01
N ASP A 199 -12.85 0.97 -7.98
CA ASP A 199 -13.30 0.73 -9.35
C ASP A 199 -12.30 -0.16 -10.13
N LYS A 200 -12.72 -1.41 -10.39
CA LYS A 200 -11.93 -2.40 -11.13
C LYS A 200 -11.56 -1.98 -12.55
N LEU A 201 -12.44 -1.23 -13.24
CA LEU A 201 -12.17 -0.79 -14.61
C LEU A 201 -11.10 0.31 -14.61
N ALA A 202 -11.23 1.29 -13.72
CA ALA A 202 -10.27 2.37 -13.59
C ALA A 202 -8.88 1.85 -13.18
N TRP A 203 -8.82 0.98 -12.17
CA TRP A 203 -7.58 0.31 -11.76
C TRP A 203 -7.01 -0.60 -12.85
N GLY A 204 -7.85 -1.38 -13.54
CA GLY A 204 -7.42 -2.27 -14.61
C GLY A 204 -6.78 -1.52 -15.78
N ASN A 205 -7.38 -0.39 -16.20
CA ASN A 205 -6.82 0.46 -17.25
C ASN A 205 -5.46 1.04 -16.86
N LEU A 206 -5.32 1.51 -15.61
CA LEU A 206 -4.06 2.02 -15.07
C LEU A 206 -2.98 0.93 -15.07
N LEU A 207 -3.26 -0.22 -14.46
CA LEU A 207 -2.29 -1.31 -14.32
C LEU A 207 -1.90 -1.90 -15.68
N GLN A 208 -2.83 -1.95 -16.63
CA GLN A 208 -2.53 -2.35 -18.01
C GLN A 208 -1.59 -1.36 -18.70
N GLY A 209 -1.80 -0.05 -18.53
CA GLY A 209 -0.91 0.97 -19.07
C GLY A 209 0.52 0.83 -18.55
N LEU A 210 0.65 0.66 -17.22
CA LEU A 210 1.94 0.43 -16.56
C LEU A 210 2.61 -0.86 -17.06
N ALA A 211 1.87 -1.97 -17.13
CA ALA A 211 2.40 -3.26 -17.59
C ALA A 211 2.88 -3.23 -19.05
N SER A 212 2.26 -2.40 -19.89
CA SER A 212 2.64 -2.21 -21.29
C SER A 212 3.75 -1.16 -21.51
N GLY A 213 4.19 -0.45 -20.47
CA GLY A 213 5.15 0.65 -20.58
C GLY A 213 4.58 1.91 -21.27
N VAL A 214 3.25 2.04 -21.32
CA VAL A 214 2.59 3.24 -21.89
C VAL A 214 2.36 4.24 -20.76
N SER A 215 3.09 5.35 -20.78
CA SER A 215 2.91 6.46 -19.86
C SER A 215 1.64 7.26 -20.21
N ARG A 216 0.64 7.18 -19.31
CA ARG A 216 -0.69 7.81 -19.29
C ARG A 216 -1.72 7.38 -20.37
N PRO A 217 -2.91 6.88 -19.98
CA PRO A 217 -4.09 7.02 -20.84
C PRO A 217 -4.46 8.51 -20.96
N PRO A 218 -4.98 8.97 -22.11
CA PRO A 218 -5.37 10.37 -22.29
C PRO A 218 -6.41 10.75 -21.22
N LEU A 219 -6.24 11.94 -20.62
CA LEU A 219 -7.22 12.53 -19.72
C LEU A 219 -8.57 12.55 -20.46
N VAL A 220 -9.52 11.75 -20.01
CA VAL A 220 -10.91 11.85 -20.48
C VAL A 220 -11.42 13.19 -19.97
N GLY A 221 -11.54 14.15 -20.90
CA GLY A 221 -12.06 15.48 -20.64
C GLY A 221 -13.45 15.39 -20.01
N LYS A 222 -13.66 16.22 -18.99
CA LYS A 222 -15.00 16.50 -18.45
C LYS A 222 -15.89 17.10 -19.52
#